data_AF-A0A374BF86-F1
#
_entry.id   AF-A0A374BF86-F1
#
_cell.length_a   1.000
_cell.length_b   1.000
_cell.length_c   1.000
_cell.angle_alpha   90.00
_cell.angle_beta   90.00
_cell.angle_gamma   90.00
#
_symmetry.space_group_name_H-M   'P 1'
#
loop_
_entity.id
_entity.type
_entity.pdbx_description
1 polymer ?
#
loop_
_entity_poly.entity_id
_entity_poly.type
_entity_poly.pdbx_seq_one_letter_code
_entity_poly.pdbx_strand_id
1 'polypeptide(L)'
;MKKKYIIVLIVLIPALFFIISFIYKEKVHQEYVKNCYKNNKQYMESIVDYFEKYKYDSIPMIIYSQDDHIIEKCLGKNSEYIDCGEETFDKYFTYMRNKYQKDSPYNVFSFIRVNYDNQGNMLMYFIVKNRKIENDKIRNYYLVYIDNEYNGHGSDLAIDNSTIKSKPFSGNWYLWSKDVLNG
;
A
#
# COMPACT_ATOMS: atom_id res chain seq x y z
N MET A 1 -30.36 6.89 41.89
CA MET A 1 -29.31 6.05 41.24
C MET A 1 -29.75 5.44 39.92
N LYS A 2 -30.88 4.69 39.84
CA LYS A 2 -31.35 4.02 38.59
C LYS A 2 -31.44 4.92 37.34
N LYS A 3 -31.92 6.18 37.46
CA LYS A 3 -31.99 7.13 36.33
C LYS A 3 -30.62 7.50 35.73
N LYS A 4 -29.55 7.58 36.53
CA LYS A 4 -28.19 7.87 36.02
C LYS A 4 -27.64 6.69 35.21
N TYR A 5 -27.88 5.45 35.65
CA TYR A 5 -27.48 4.25 34.90
C TYR A 5 -28.20 4.12 33.56
N ILE A 6 -29.49 4.49 33.50
CA ILE A 6 -30.26 4.49 32.25
C ILE A 6 -29.68 5.50 31.25
N ILE A 7 -29.33 6.71 31.70
CA ILE A 7 -28.71 7.73 30.84
C ILE A 7 -27.34 7.27 30.32
N VAL A 8 -26.52 6.65 31.18
CA VAL A 8 -25.22 6.08 30.78
C VAL A 8 -25.39 4.97 29.75
N LEU A 9 -26.37 4.08 29.91
CA LEU A 9 -26.69 3.03 28.93
C LEU A 9 -27.16 3.59 27.59
N ILE A 10 -28.00 4.64 27.59
CA ILE A 10 -28.49 5.30 26.37
C ILE A 10 -27.35 5.94 25.57
N VAL A 11 -26.28 6.40 26.21
CA VAL A 11 -25.11 6.99 25.53
C VAL A 11 -24.10 5.91 25.10
N LEU A 12 -23.86 4.91 25.95
CA LEU A 12 -22.88 3.86 25.66
C LEU A 12 -23.30 2.95 24.51
N ILE A 13 -24.58 2.58 24.41
CA ILE A 13 -25.04 1.65 23.36
C ILE A 13 -24.79 2.24 21.96
N PRO A 14 -25.24 3.46 21.63
CA PRO A 14 -24.94 4.08 20.34
C PRO A 14 -23.44 4.23 20.08
N ALA A 15 -22.66 4.68 21.08
CA ALA A 15 -21.21 4.82 20.95
C ALA A 15 -20.55 3.48 20.60
N LEU A 16 -20.98 2.38 21.24
CA LEU A 16 -20.49 1.03 20.93
C LEU A 16 -20.86 0.62 19.49
N PHE A 17 -22.09 0.88 19.05
CA PHE A 17 -22.51 0.62 17.67
C PHE A 17 -21.68 1.40 16.65
N PHE A 18 -21.37 2.68 16.93
CA PHE A 18 -20.49 3.49 16.09
C PHE A 18 -19.08 2.89 16.00
N ILE A 19 -18.49 2.49 17.14
CA ILE A 19 -17.16 1.87 17.18
C ILE A 19 -17.15 0.55 16.41
N ILE A 20 -18.15 -0.32 16.62
CA ILE A 20 -18.26 -1.59 15.91
C ILE A 20 -18.43 -1.37 14.41
N SER A 21 -19.27 -0.42 14.00
CA SER A 21 -19.45 -0.07 12.59
C SER A 21 -18.14 0.42 11.97
N PHE A 22 -17.39 1.25 12.69
CA PHE A 22 -16.08 1.74 12.24
C PHE A 22 -15.07 0.59 12.07
N ILE A 23 -14.94 -0.28 13.06
CA ILE A 23 -14.06 -1.46 13.01
C ILE A 23 -14.46 -2.38 11.85
N TYR A 24 -15.76 -2.62 11.67
CA TYR A 24 -16.25 -3.46 10.58
C TYR A 24 -15.91 -2.87 9.21
N LYS A 25 -16.15 -1.58 9.00
CA LYS A 25 -15.78 -0.89 7.75
C LYS A 25 -14.28 -1.02 7.48
N GLU A 26 -13.45 -0.80 8.48
CA GLU A 26 -12.00 -0.97 8.34
C GLU A 26 -11.62 -2.38 7.92
N LYS A 27 -12.20 -3.41 8.56
CA LYS A 27 -11.96 -4.81 8.22
C LYS A 27 -12.39 -5.14 6.79
N VAL A 28 -13.50 -4.58 6.30
CA VAL A 28 -13.95 -4.76 4.91
C VAL A 28 -12.92 -4.22 3.91
N HIS A 29 -12.34 -3.04 4.17
CA HIS A 29 -11.30 -2.49 3.28
C HIS A 29 -10.01 -3.30 3.34
N GLN A 30 -9.62 -3.78 4.53
CA GLN A 30 -8.45 -4.64 4.67
C GLN A 30 -8.64 -5.95 3.91
N GLU A 31 -9.80 -6.58 4.02
CA GLU A 31 -10.11 -7.81 3.30
C GLU A 31 -10.19 -7.59 1.79
N TYR A 32 -10.68 -6.43 1.34
CA TYR A 32 -10.65 -6.04 -0.07
C TYR A 32 -9.23 -6.06 -0.64
N VAL A 33 -8.26 -5.46 0.06
CA VAL A 33 -6.86 -5.43 -0.40
C VAL A 33 -6.23 -6.82 -0.39
N LYS A 34 -6.49 -7.63 0.64
CA LYS A 34 -6.05 -9.03 0.68
C LYS A 34 -6.62 -9.84 -0.48
N ASN A 35 -7.89 -9.63 -0.81
CA ASN A 35 -8.54 -10.29 -1.94
C ASN A 35 -8.03 -9.78 -3.28
N CYS A 36 -7.67 -8.51 -3.40
CA CYS A 36 -6.97 -7.99 -4.57
C CYS A 36 -5.65 -8.74 -4.78
N TYR A 37 -4.83 -8.92 -3.75
CA TYR A 37 -3.62 -9.74 -3.87
C TYR A 37 -3.97 -11.19 -4.25
N LYS A 38 -4.84 -11.88 -3.49
CA LYS A 38 -5.16 -13.31 -3.74
C LYS A 38 -5.64 -13.56 -5.16
N ASN A 39 -6.49 -12.68 -5.69
CA ASN A 39 -7.09 -12.83 -7.01
C ASN A 39 -6.14 -12.48 -8.17
N ASN A 40 -5.01 -11.83 -7.88
CA ASN A 40 -4.04 -11.43 -8.88
C ASN A 40 -2.62 -11.84 -8.46
N LYS A 41 -2.49 -12.90 -7.64
CA LYS A 41 -1.22 -13.28 -7.01
C LYS A 41 -0.10 -13.40 -8.05
N GLN A 42 -0.36 -14.10 -9.15
CA GLN A 42 0.60 -14.27 -10.24
C GLN A 42 1.14 -12.92 -10.78
N TYR A 43 0.29 -11.92 -10.92
CA TYR A 43 0.69 -10.59 -11.40
C TYR A 43 1.53 -9.85 -10.35
N MET A 44 1.16 -9.97 -9.08
CA MET A 44 1.89 -9.35 -7.97
C MET A 44 3.29 -9.94 -7.82
N GLU A 45 3.41 -11.27 -7.87
CA GLU A 45 4.72 -11.94 -7.84
C GLU A 45 5.56 -11.58 -9.07
N SER A 46 4.96 -11.51 -10.27
CA SER A 46 5.70 -11.10 -11.47
C SER A 46 6.23 -9.65 -11.41
N ILE A 47 5.53 -8.76 -10.69
CA ILE A 47 6.03 -7.40 -10.45
C ILE A 47 7.21 -7.43 -9.48
N VAL A 48 7.15 -8.25 -8.42
CA VAL A 48 8.28 -8.48 -7.50
C VAL A 48 9.50 -8.97 -8.29
N ASP A 49 9.34 -10.04 -9.07
CA ASP A 49 10.41 -10.63 -9.88
C ASP A 49 11.05 -9.59 -10.83
N TYR A 50 10.23 -8.70 -11.41
CA TYR A 50 10.73 -7.65 -12.28
C TYR A 50 11.66 -6.67 -11.54
N PHE A 51 11.29 -6.26 -10.33
CA PHE A 51 12.11 -5.32 -9.55
C PHE A 51 13.27 -6.01 -8.82
N GLU A 52 13.20 -7.31 -8.55
CA GLU A 52 14.33 -8.07 -8.02
C GLU A 52 15.57 -8.02 -8.91
N LYS A 53 15.42 -7.80 -10.23
CA LYS A 53 16.58 -7.67 -11.13
C LYS A 53 17.53 -6.51 -10.77
N TYR A 54 17.03 -5.50 -10.04
CA TYR A 54 17.80 -4.33 -9.62
C TYR A 54 18.46 -4.50 -8.24
N LYS A 55 18.32 -5.66 -7.59
CA LYS A 55 18.76 -5.93 -6.20
C LYS A 55 20.21 -5.50 -5.93
N TYR A 56 21.09 -5.71 -6.90
CA TYR A 56 22.53 -5.53 -6.73
C TYR A 56 23.10 -4.33 -7.50
N ASP A 57 22.23 -3.51 -8.10
CA ASP A 57 22.64 -2.38 -8.94
C ASP A 57 23.04 -1.14 -8.11
N SER A 58 23.12 -1.28 -6.78
CA SER A 58 23.36 -0.16 -5.84
C SER A 58 22.37 1.00 -6.00
N ILE A 59 21.16 0.70 -6.49
CA ILE A 59 20.07 1.67 -6.66
C ILE A 59 19.33 1.77 -5.32
N PRO A 60 19.34 2.91 -4.61
CA PRO A 60 18.66 3.00 -3.32
C PRO A 60 17.13 3.01 -3.46
N MET A 61 16.61 3.61 -4.54
CA MET A 61 15.18 3.76 -4.74
C MET A 61 14.79 3.75 -6.21
N ILE A 62 13.66 3.12 -6.51
CA ILE A 62 13.00 3.14 -7.81
C ILE A 62 11.57 3.66 -7.63
N ILE A 63 11.14 4.55 -8.52
CA ILE A 63 9.76 5.02 -8.63
C ILE A 63 9.27 4.71 -10.04
N TYR A 64 8.19 3.94 -10.15
CA TYR A 64 7.48 3.72 -11.41
C TYR A 64 6.23 4.60 -11.45
N SER A 65 6.00 5.30 -12.56
CA SER A 65 4.78 6.05 -12.86
C SER A 65 3.94 5.29 -13.88
N GLN A 66 2.70 4.95 -13.52
CA GLN A 66 1.76 4.30 -14.43
C GLN A 66 1.16 5.26 -15.46
N ASP A 67 1.12 6.57 -15.17
CA ASP A 67 0.61 7.55 -16.12
C ASP A 67 1.63 7.81 -17.25
N ASP A 68 2.92 7.74 -16.93
CA ASP A 68 4.00 8.00 -17.89
C ASP A 68 4.62 6.72 -18.45
N HIS A 69 4.36 5.56 -17.84
CA HIS A 69 5.02 4.28 -18.14
C HIS A 69 6.55 4.37 -18.01
N ILE A 70 7.02 5.13 -17.01
CA ILE A 70 8.44 5.41 -16.78
C ILE A 70 8.86 4.89 -15.41
N ILE A 71 10.04 4.27 -15.37
CA ILE A 71 10.82 3.99 -14.17
C ILE A 71 11.85 5.10 -13.98
N GLU A 72 11.82 5.75 -12.83
CA GLU A 72 12.90 6.59 -12.31
C GLU A 72 13.75 5.78 -11.33
N LYS A 73 15.04 5.62 -11.65
CA LYS A 73 16.06 5.11 -10.73
C LYS A 73 16.72 6.29 -10.02
N CYS A 74 16.51 6.44 -8.72
CA CYS A 74 17.06 7.54 -7.94
C CYS A 74 18.44 7.14 -7.41
N LEU A 75 19.52 7.65 -7.98
CA LEU A 75 20.92 7.34 -7.66
C LEU A 75 21.54 8.41 -6.75
N GLY A 76 20.83 8.79 -5.69
CA GLY A 76 21.24 9.86 -4.79
C GLY A 76 20.93 11.25 -5.36
N LYS A 77 21.93 11.94 -5.91
CA LYS A 77 21.73 13.29 -6.51
C LYS A 77 21.31 13.26 -7.98
N ASN A 78 21.39 12.10 -8.62
CA ASN A 78 21.08 11.90 -10.02
C ASN A 78 19.88 10.95 -10.15
N SER A 79 19.17 11.06 -11.27
CA SER A 79 18.12 10.11 -11.65
C SER A 79 18.33 9.61 -13.07
N GLU A 80 18.04 8.33 -13.28
CA GLU A 80 17.95 7.73 -14.62
C GLU A 80 16.50 7.35 -14.91
N TYR A 81 16.05 7.55 -16.15
CA TYR A 81 14.69 7.28 -16.58
C TYR A 81 14.67 6.18 -17.64
N ILE A 82 13.75 5.24 -17.50
CA ILE A 82 13.57 4.11 -18.42
C ILE A 82 12.09 4.04 -18.80
N ASP A 83 11.81 4.07 -20.10
CA ASP A 83 10.49 3.72 -20.63
C ASP A 83 10.28 2.21 -20.50
N CYS A 84 9.20 1.83 -19.84
CA CYS A 84 8.84 0.44 -19.58
C CYS A 84 7.43 0.08 -20.08
N GLY A 85 6.80 0.88 -20.95
CA GLY A 85 5.42 0.66 -21.39
C GLY A 85 5.20 -0.69 -22.11
N GLU A 86 6.25 -1.30 -22.64
CA GLU A 86 6.18 -2.63 -23.26
C GLU A 86 6.45 -3.80 -22.32
N GLU A 87 6.90 -3.52 -21.10
CA GLU A 87 7.26 -4.54 -20.12
C GLU A 87 6.02 -5.30 -19.62
N THR A 88 6.21 -6.58 -19.32
CA THR A 88 5.10 -7.44 -18.86
C THR A 88 4.50 -6.94 -17.54
N PHE A 89 5.34 -6.44 -16.62
CA PHE A 89 4.86 -5.93 -15.32
C PHE A 89 3.97 -4.69 -15.52
N ASP A 90 4.30 -3.81 -16.47
CA ASP A 90 3.54 -2.59 -16.80
C ASP A 90 2.14 -2.96 -17.30
N LYS A 91 2.06 -3.93 -18.22
CA LYS A 91 0.79 -4.46 -18.74
C LYS A 91 -0.07 -5.06 -17.61
N TYR A 92 0.55 -5.77 -16.67
CA TYR A 92 -0.14 -6.30 -15.50
C TYR A 92 -0.61 -5.20 -14.54
N PHE A 93 0.20 -4.17 -14.31
CA PHE A 93 -0.16 -3.04 -13.46
C PHE A 93 -1.31 -2.22 -14.07
N THR A 94 -1.25 -1.98 -15.37
CA THR A 94 -2.32 -1.37 -16.18
C THR A 94 -3.62 -2.15 -16.06
N TYR A 95 -3.57 -3.48 -16.23
CA TYR A 95 -4.75 -4.35 -16.07
C TYR A 95 -5.37 -4.21 -14.68
N MET A 96 -4.55 -4.23 -13.62
CA MET A 96 -5.03 -4.09 -12.25
C MET A 96 -5.61 -2.70 -11.97
N ARG A 97 -5.00 -1.63 -12.47
CA ARG A 97 -5.57 -0.26 -12.42
C ARG A 97 -6.97 -0.25 -13.02
N ASN A 98 -7.12 -0.72 -14.25
CA ASN A 98 -8.42 -0.73 -14.95
C ASN A 98 -9.48 -1.54 -14.21
N LYS A 99 -9.10 -2.67 -13.61
CA LYS A 99 -10.01 -3.55 -12.86
C LYS A 99 -10.49 -2.93 -11.55
N TYR A 100 -9.61 -2.24 -10.82
CA TYR A 100 -9.85 -1.81 -9.44
C TYR A 100 -10.15 -0.30 -9.30
N GLN A 101 -9.85 0.53 -10.30
CA GLN A 101 -10.07 1.98 -10.24
C GLN A 101 -11.51 2.36 -9.93
N LYS A 102 -12.49 1.63 -10.48
CA LYS A 102 -13.92 1.87 -10.25
C LYS A 102 -14.35 1.78 -8.78
N ASP A 103 -13.58 1.09 -7.95
CA ASP A 103 -13.87 0.89 -6.54
C ASP A 103 -13.16 1.93 -5.65
N SER A 104 -12.47 2.90 -6.24
CA SER A 104 -11.69 3.92 -5.55
C SER A 104 -12.01 5.32 -6.08
N PRO A 105 -12.23 6.31 -5.19
CA PRO A 105 -12.46 7.69 -5.61
C PRO A 105 -11.20 8.41 -6.11
N TYR A 106 -10.02 7.82 -5.88
CA TYR A 106 -8.71 8.37 -6.29
C TYR A 106 -7.91 7.30 -7.04
N ASN A 107 -6.86 7.73 -7.75
CA ASN A 107 -6.02 6.84 -8.55
C ASN A 107 -5.40 5.73 -7.68
N VAL A 108 -5.64 4.49 -8.09
CA VAL A 108 -5.01 3.27 -7.55
C VAL A 108 -4.10 2.69 -8.62
N PHE A 109 -3.12 1.88 -8.21
CA PHE A 109 -2.12 1.35 -9.15
C PHE A 109 -1.54 2.48 -10.03
N SER A 110 -1.27 3.63 -9.42
CA SER A 110 -0.75 4.81 -10.12
C SER A 110 0.77 4.89 -10.09
N PHE A 111 1.39 4.29 -9.09
CA PHE A 111 2.84 4.21 -8.97
C PHE A 111 3.24 2.94 -8.23
N ILE A 112 4.50 2.55 -8.40
CA ILE A 112 5.19 1.60 -7.53
C ILE A 112 6.40 2.31 -6.97
N ARG A 113 6.62 2.20 -5.65
CA ARG A 113 7.86 2.65 -5.03
C ARG A 113 8.59 1.46 -4.46
N VAL A 114 9.86 1.34 -4.84
CA VAL A 114 10.78 0.29 -4.39
C VAL A 114 11.95 0.94 -3.70
N ASN A 115 12.37 0.42 -2.56
CA ASN A 115 13.56 0.83 -1.84
C ASN A 115 14.41 -0.42 -1.58
N TYR A 116 15.71 -0.28 -1.76
CA TYR A 116 16.67 -1.34 -1.47
C TYR A 116 17.51 -0.93 -0.26
N ASP A 117 17.74 -1.87 0.66
CA ASP A 117 18.72 -1.64 1.72
C ASP A 117 20.16 -1.86 1.21
N ASN A 118 21.15 -1.67 2.09
CA ASN A 118 22.56 -1.79 1.71
C ASN A 118 22.97 -3.23 1.33
N GLN A 119 22.13 -4.22 1.60
CA GLN A 119 22.31 -5.63 1.21
C GLN A 119 21.51 -5.98 -0.05
N GLY A 120 20.82 -5.00 -0.62
CA GLY A 120 19.94 -5.15 -1.76
C GLY A 120 18.56 -5.69 -1.40
N ASN A 121 18.21 -5.94 -0.14
CA ASN A 121 16.88 -6.45 0.17
C ASN A 121 15.81 -5.42 -0.18
N MET A 122 14.68 -5.90 -0.70
CA MET A 122 13.67 -5.06 -1.31
C MET A 122 12.49 -4.77 -0.36
N LEU A 123 12.08 -3.50 -0.34
CA LEU A 123 10.77 -3.07 0.12
C LEU A 123 10.03 -2.41 -1.04
N MET A 124 8.88 -2.94 -1.41
CA MET A 124 8.05 -2.44 -2.50
C MET A 124 6.63 -2.14 -2.02
N TYR A 125 6.03 -1.03 -2.46
CA TYR A 125 4.63 -0.75 -2.17
C TYR A 125 3.94 0.05 -3.27
N PHE A 126 2.62 -0.09 -3.31
CA PHE A 126 1.71 0.66 -4.17
C PHE A 126 0.30 0.72 -3.58
N ILE A 127 -0.48 1.69 -4.01
CA ILE A 127 -1.85 1.91 -3.52
C ILE A 127 -2.82 1.01 -4.28
N VAL A 128 -3.65 0.28 -3.54
CA VAL A 128 -4.68 -0.62 -4.10
C VAL A 128 -6.10 -0.09 -3.90
N LYS A 129 -6.31 0.71 -2.85
CA LYS A 129 -7.59 1.34 -2.58
C LYS A 129 -7.40 2.67 -1.85
N ASN A 130 -8.26 3.63 -2.14
CA ASN A 130 -8.40 4.84 -1.37
C ASN A 130 -9.82 4.93 -0.81
N ARG A 131 -9.98 5.66 0.29
CA ARG A 131 -11.29 6.14 0.74
C ARG A 131 -11.18 7.57 1.23
N LYS A 132 -12.20 8.37 0.92
CA LYS A 132 -12.36 9.67 1.57
C LYS A 132 -12.69 9.43 3.05
N ILE A 133 -12.02 10.14 3.93
CA ILE A 133 -12.34 10.21 5.36
C ILE A 133 -12.61 11.68 5.73
N GLU A 134 -13.02 11.93 6.97
CA GLU A 134 -13.36 13.28 7.43
C GLU A 134 -12.17 14.26 7.34
N ASN A 135 -12.47 15.56 7.30
CA ASN A 135 -11.50 16.66 7.27
C ASN A 135 -10.58 16.66 6.03
N ASP A 136 -11.15 16.42 4.84
CA ASP A 136 -10.43 16.39 3.57
C ASP A 136 -9.17 15.51 3.59
N LYS A 137 -9.27 14.38 4.30
CA LYS A 137 -8.22 13.37 4.30
C LYS A 137 -8.64 12.18 3.45
N ILE A 138 -7.64 11.49 2.94
CA ILE A 138 -7.77 10.24 2.21
C ILE A 138 -7.05 9.18 3.02
N ARG A 139 -7.72 8.05 3.27
CA ARG A 139 -7.02 6.85 3.74
C ARG A 139 -6.63 6.01 2.54
N ASN A 140 -5.33 5.84 2.36
CA ASN A 140 -4.73 4.98 1.36
C ASN A 140 -4.50 3.60 1.96
N TYR A 141 -4.79 2.56 1.19
CA TYR A 141 -4.49 1.19 1.52
C TYR A 141 -3.47 0.65 0.53
N TYR A 142 -2.40 0.10 1.08
CA TYR A 142 -1.22 -0.36 0.35
C TYR A 142 -1.12 -1.88 0.42
N LEU A 143 -0.67 -2.46 -0.69
CA LEU A 143 0.08 -3.71 -0.63
C LEU A 143 1.54 -3.36 -0.48
N VAL A 144 2.20 -4.06 0.43
CA VAL A 144 3.61 -3.87 0.75
C VAL A 144 4.30 -5.23 0.69
N TYR A 145 5.33 -5.35 -0.13
CA TYR A 145 6.23 -6.50 -0.16
C TYR A 145 7.50 -6.12 0.60
N ILE A 146 7.97 -6.98 1.50
CA ILE A 146 9.19 -6.76 2.29
C ILE A 146 9.98 -8.05 2.31
N ASP A 147 11.18 -8.05 1.75
CA ASP A 147 12.13 -9.14 1.91
C ASP A 147 12.39 -9.45 3.38
N ASN A 148 12.50 -10.72 3.73
CA ASN A 148 12.67 -11.16 5.13
C ASN A 148 13.89 -10.55 5.83
N GLU A 149 14.94 -10.26 5.07
CA GLU A 149 16.20 -9.71 5.56
C GLU A 149 16.28 -8.18 5.42
N TYR A 150 15.21 -7.53 4.95
CA TYR A 150 15.17 -6.08 4.80
C TYR A 150 15.45 -5.38 6.14
N ASN A 151 16.54 -4.61 6.18
CA ASN A 151 17.01 -3.92 7.37
C ASN A 151 16.99 -2.39 7.24
N GLY A 152 16.46 -1.86 6.13
CA GLY A 152 16.34 -0.44 5.88
C GLY A 152 15.52 0.28 6.97
N HIS A 153 15.99 1.46 7.38
CA HIS A 153 15.26 2.27 8.35
C HIS A 153 14.05 2.94 7.68
N GLY A 154 12.90 2.81 8.35
CA GLY A 154 11.61 3.44 8.00
C GLY A 154 11.61 4.97 7.88
N SER A 155 12.74 5.66 7.98
CA SER A 155 12.78 7.12 8.08
C SER A 155 12.46 7.85 6.77
N ASP A 156 12.71 7.23 5.61
CA ASP A 156 12.28 7.75 4.30
C ASP A 156 10.97 7.09 3.80
N LEU A 157 10.47 6.15 4.61
CA LEU A 157 9.28 5.39 4.33
C LEU A 157 8.12 6.12 4.98
N ALA A 158 7.15 6.50 4.15
CA ALA A 158 5.85 6.86 4.66
C ALA A 158 5.23 5.71 5.50
N ILE A 159 5.75 4.48 5.37
CA ILE A 159 5.41 3.24 6.10
C ILE A 159 5.99 3.29 7.51
N ASP A 160 5.11 3.18 8.50
CA ASP A 160 5.51 3.21 9.89
C ASP A 160 6.24 1.91 10.31
N ASN A 161 7.03 2.00 11.38
CA ASN A 161 7.67 0.83 12.00
C ASN A 161 6.65 -0.21 12.51
N SER A 162 5.36 0.13 12.65
CA SER A 162 4.33 -0.81 13.11
C SER A 162 3.97 -1.83 12.03
N THR A 163 4.05 -1.43 10.76
CA THR A 163 3.86 -2.29 9.59
C THR A 163 4.98 -3.32 9.47
N ILE A 164 6.24 -2.87 9.62
CA ILE A 164 7.43 -3.74 9.62
C ILE A 164 7.36 -4.76 10.78
N LYS A 165 6.69 -4.41 11.89
CA LYS A 165 6.48 -5.30 13.04
C LYS A 165 5.22 -6.17 12.96
N SER A 166 4.36 -5.96 11.96
CA SER A 166 3.17 -6.78 11.75
C SER A 166 3.54 -8.12 11.14
N LYS A 167 2.68 -9.14 11.22
CA LYS A 167 2.92 -10.42 10.52
C LYS A 167 2.43 -10.32 9.07
N PRO A 168 3.15 -10.90 8.09
CA PRO A 168 2.69 -10.93 6.72
C PRO A 168 1.38 -11.73 6.62
N PHE A 169 0.52 -11.34 5.70
CA PHE A 169 -0.73 -12.07 5.44
C PHE A 169 -0.57 -13.16 4.37
N SER A 170 0.48 -13.09 3.54
CA SER A 170 0.85 -14.13 2.57
C SER A 170 2.30 -13.97 2.13
N GLY A 171 3.15 -14.97 2.37
CA GLY A 171 4.58 -14.87 2.01
C GLY A 171 5.23 -13.64 2.64
N ASN A 172 5.84 -12.80 1.80
CA ASN A 172 6.47 -11.53 2.18
C ASN A 172 5.52 -10.31 2.01
N TRP A 173 4.21 -10.55 1.82
CA TRP A 173 3.22 -9.50 1.62
C TRP A 173 2.51 -9.08 2.91
N TYR A 174 2.46 -7.77 3.09
CA TYR A 174 1.87 -7.03 4.20
C TYR A 174 0.78 -6.10 3.69
N LEU A 175 -0.16 -5.82 4.58
CA LEU A 175 -1.18 -4.80 4.36
C LEU A 175 -0.84 -3.61 5.23
N TRP A 176 -0.94 -2.42 4.65
CA TRP A 176 -0.77 -1.18 5.38
C TRP A 176 -1.78 -0.12 4.96
N SER A 177 -2.06 0.83 5.85
CA SER A 177 -2.90 1.98 5.53
C SER A 177 -2.38 3.26 6.19
N LYS A 178 -2.57 4.39 5.50
CA LYS A 178 -2.15 5.71 5.97
C LYS A 178 -3.14 6.79 5.59
N ASP A 179 -3.32 7.75 6.49
CA ASP A 179 -4.07 8.97 6.20
C ASP A 179 -3.14 10.02 5.60
N VAL A 180 -3.56 10.58 4.48
CA VAL A 180 -2.90 11.69 3.80
C VAL A 180 -3.90 12.83 3.62
N LEU A 181 -3.41 14.06 3.55
CA LEU A 181 -4.24 15.20 3.18
C LEU A 181 -4.64 15.07 1.70
N ASN A 182 -5.89 15.38 1.38
CA ASN A 182 -6.33 15.60 0.01
C ASN A 182 -5.63 16.87 -0.47
N GLY A 183 -4.77 16.73 -1.49
CA GLY A 183 -4.07 17.86 -2.13
C GLY A 183 -5.01 18.70 -2.97
#